data_AF-A0A2V9LII9-F1
#
_entry.id   AF-A0A2V9LII9-F1
#
_cell.length_a   1.000
_cell.length_b   1.000
_cell.length_c   1.000
_cell.angle_alpha   90.00
_cell.angle_beta   90.00
_cell.angle_gamma   90.00
#
_symmetry.space_group_name_H-M   'P 1'
#
loop_
_entity.id
_entity.type
_entity.pdbx_description
1 polymer ?
#
loop_
_entity_poly.entity_id
_entity_poly.type
_entity_poly.pdbx_seq_one_letter_code
_entity_poly.pdbx_strand_id
1 'polypeptide(L)'
;MRKEYGNMEMKIKKIKIKRWIVILTLLFLGVFLPLRSQPQSRIPVDGGEVNPSNPPRFKGFRASPSSIVRFYFSEAGKRFLMGSPNPKMRDMGRLVVGNGSFRASSTAQPPFGVRVPSFDPGVISPVCSAISGCKFNLELPTNALPQNEESVDFIRGGGLGGEDLIVQGANDYRVGFFGTPGGLTGYYVSRDTDGTPEFEGGLPALPDPLEPGDILIGKGDPVIAADPSRGAVFAADLRFDESTTGIGVFRTTTAKLNSGLAGDCPDGPHTEAQAAGCWPTKRIVNAQPSQFFNPLNFLFFEDKPHLAVDERDDGPVGAGNVYVTGTEFSSSLSASRIWLVACNNALTACSAPVVISGSDTASQFSHVAVRPDGGVTVTYVDVTSDAPSPFVPPYFYQVFNIKYVRCDPAAAPATPSCWPATLVYHNPSRLMVSWGPMISRSRPIRSMTIARRAGGQRPM
;
A
#
# COMPACT_ATOMS: atom_id res chain seq x y z
N MET A 1 -59.06 23.70 -37.58
CA MET A 1 -57.89 22.82 -37.73
C MET A 1 -56.53 23.54 -37.85
N ARG A 2 -56.36 24.61 -38.63
CA ARG A 2 -55.05 25.32 -38.74
C ARG A 2 -54.59 26.07 -37.47
N LYS A 3 -55.53 26.51 -36.63
CA LYS A 3 -55.26 27.28 -35.39
C LYS A 3 -54.81 26.40 -34.21
N GLU A 4 -55.17 25.11 -34.21
CA GLU A 4 -54.82 24.17 -33.14
C GLU A 4 -53.43 23.55 -33.34
N TYR A 5 -53.02 23.31 -34.58
CA TYR A 5 -51.67 22.82 -34.90
C TYR A 5 -50.56 23.80 -34.48
N GLY A 6 -50.76 25.10 -34.68
CA GLY A 6 -49.79 26.12 -34.25
C GLY A 6 -49.61 26.23 -32.74
N ASN A 7 -50.65 25.90 -31.96
CA ASN A 7 -50.60 25.94 -30.50
C ASN A 7 -49.90 24.69 -29.93
N MET A 8 -49.97 23.56 -30.62
CA MET A 8 -49.30 22.32 -30.25
C MET A 8 -47.79 22.35 -30.56
N GLU A 9 -47.39 22.90 -31.71
CA GLU A 9 -45.96 23.12 -32.03
C GLU A 9 -45.29 24.09 -31.04
N MET A 10 -45.98 25.15 -30.62
CA MET A 10 -45.44 26.10 -29.63
C MET A 10 -45.24 25.45 -28.25
N LYS A 11 -46.15 24.56 -27.84
CA LYS A 11 -46.02 23.81 -26.57
C LYS A 11 -44.84 22.82 -26.62
N ILE A 12 -44.66 22.10 -27.74
CA ILE A 12 -43.55 21.16 -27.91
C ILE A 12 -42.19 21.88 -27.95
N LYS A 13 -42.10 23.04 -28.65
CA LYS A 13 -40.89 23.89 -28.64
C LYS A 13 -40.59 24.44 -27.24
N LYS A 14 -41.61 24.90 -26.49
CA LYS A 14 -41.44 25.36 -25.10
C LYS A 14 -40.96 24.25 -24.16
N ILE A 15 -41.43 23.02 -24.32
CA ILE A 15 -41.00 21.86 -23.50
C ILE A 15 -39.55 21.47 -23.84
N LYS A 16 -39.17 21.43 -25.12
CA LYS A 16 -37.78 21.17 -25.52
C LYS A 16 -36.81 22.25 -25.04
N ILE A 17 -37.20 23.52 -25.12
CA ILE A 17 -36.39 24.65 -24.63
C ILE A 17 -36.25 24.59 -23.10
N LYS A 18 -37.32 24.27 -22.35
CA LYS A 18 -37.24 24.09 -20.89
C LYS A 18 -36.33 22.90 -20.51
N ARG A 19 -36.37 21.79 -21.24
CA ARG A 19 -35.49 20.64 -21.02
C ARG A 19 -34.02 20.97 -21.31
N TRP A 20 -33.76 21.71 -22.38
CA TRP A 20 -32.41 22.20 -22.70
C TRP A 20 -31.90 23.20 -21.68
N ILE A 21 -32.77 24.10 -21.17
CA ILE A 21 -32.40 25.02 -20.10
C ILE A 21 -32.06 24.24 -18.84
N VAL A 22 -32.87 23.26 -18.40
CA VAL A 22 -32.57 22.45 -17.20
C VAL A 22 -31.28 21.63 -17.35
N ILE A 23 -31.01 21.07 -18.54
CA ILE A 23 -29.75 20.35 -18.80
C ILE A 23 -28.57 21.32 -18.80
N LEU A 24 -28.71 22.53 -19.37
CA LEU A 24 -27.69 23.56 -19.27
C LEU A 24 -27.52 24.06 -17.82
N THR A 25 -28.59 24.23 -17.05
CA THR A 25 -28.48 24.65 -15.65
C THR A 25 -27.82 23.57 -14.81
N LEU A 26 -28.07 22.29 -15.08
CA LEU A 26 -27.38 21.17 -14.40
C LEU A 26 -25.91 21.03 -14.84
N LEU A 27 -25.58 21.32 -16.10
CA LEU A 27 -24.20 21.39 -16.59
C LEU A 27 -23.44 22.59 -16.00
N PHE A 28 -24.10 23.75 -15.85
CA PHE A 28 -23.48 24.92 -15.22
C PHE A 28 -23.46 24.83 -13.69
N LEU A 29 -24.46 24.25 -13.02
CA LEU A 29 -24.45 24.01 -11.58
C LEU A 29 -23.49 22.88 -11.18
N GLY A 30 -23.29 21.88 -12.04
CA GLY A 30 -22.27 20.82 -11.84
C GLY A 30 -20.83 21.30 -12.01
N VAL A 31 -20.62 22.44 -12.69
CA VAL A 31 -19.30 23.08 -12.89
C VAL A 31 -19.00 24.14 -11.81
N PHE A 32 -19.99 24.50 -10.98
CA PHE A 32 -19.85 25.45 -9.86
C PHE A 32 -20.16 24.82 -8.49
N LEU A 33 -19.90 23.53 -8.31
CA LEU A 33 -19.43 23.10 -6.99
C LEU A 33 -18.17 23.92 -6.69
N PRO A 34 -17.97 24.44 -5.46
CA PRO A 34 -16.71 25.02 -5.12
C PRO A 34 -15.70 23.88 -5.15
N LEU A 35 -15.03 23.71 -6.30
CA LEU A 35 -13.59 23.68 -6.30
C LEU A 35 -13.20 24.93 -5.51
N ARG A 36 -13.16 24.79 -4.17
CA ARG A 36 -12.16 25.47 -3.40
C ARG A 36 -10.88 24.98 -4.06
N SER A 37 -10.43 25.75 -5.05
CA SER A 37 -9.03 25.89 -5.29
C SER A 37 -8.50 26.24 -3.91
N GLN A 38 -7.99 25.22 -3.21
CA GLN A 38 -6.96 25.51 -2.25
C GLN A 38 -5.99 26.39 -3.02
N PRO A 39 -5.57 27.55 -2.46
CA PRO A 39 -4.54 28.31 -3.09
C PRO A 39 -3.42 27.31 -3.38
N GLN A 40 -3.17 27.05 -4.67
CA GLN A 40 -1.92 26.48 -5.10
C GLN A 40 -0.90 27.52 -4.66
N SER A 41 -0.49 27.46 -3.39
CA SER A 41 0.78 28.03 -2.97
C SER A 41 1.74 27.51 -4.00
N ARG A 42 2.35 28.41 -4.78
CA ARG A 42 3.38 28.06 -5.76
C ARG A 42 4.30 27.05 -5.10
N ILE A 43 4.14 25.79 -5.47
CA ILE A 43 4.93 24.70 -4.93
C ILE A 43 6.34 25.00 -5.45
N PRO A 44 7.34 25.21 -4.58
CA PRO A 44 8.71 25.32 -5.04
C PRO A 44 9.02 24.05 -5.82
N VAL A 45 9.44 24.19 -7.08
CA VAL A 45 10.07 23.08 -7.80
C VAL A 45 11.21 22.60 -6.90
N ASP A 46 11.30 21.29 -6.66
CA ASP A 46 12.43 20.74 -5.92
C ASP A 46 13.70 21.01 -6.73
N GLY A 47 14.34 22.15 -6.46
CA GLY A 47 15.65 22.50 -6.99
C GLY A 47 16.76 21.72 -6.30
N GLY A 48 16.41 20.86 -5.33
CA GLY A 48 17.34 20.06 -4.56
C GLY A 48 17.45 18.66 -5.13
N GLU A 49 18.47 18.48 -5.98
CA GLU A 49 19.24 17.27 -6.24
C GLU A 49 18.61 15.91 -5.75
N VAL A 50 18.38 15.04 -6.77
CA VAL A 50 17.77 13.70 -7.06
C VAL A 50 18.42 12.40 -6.48
N ASN A 51 17.74 11.57 -5.66
CA ASN A 51 18.35 10.37 -5.04
C ASN A 51 18.83 9.33 -6.10
N PRO A 52 20.15 9.10 -6.29
CA PRO A 52 20.65 8.26 -7.39
C PRO A 52 20.42 6.76 -7.17
N SER A 53 20.11 6.34 -5.95
CA SER A 53 19.81 4.94 -5.61
C SER A 53 18.38 4.53 -5.96
N ASN A 54 17.53 5.51 -6.29
CA ASN A 54 16.17 5.25 -6.71
C ASN A 54 16.14 4.56 -8.09
N PRO A 55 15.17 3.67 -8.33
CA PRO A 55 14.99 3.06 -9.64
C PRO A 55 14.75 4.13 -10.72
N PRO A 56 14.99 3.82 -12.01
CA PRO A 56 15.02 4.82 -13.09
C PRO A 56 13.85 5.83 -13.11
N ARG A 57 12.62 5.37 -12.83
CA ARG A 57 11.40 6.20 -12.78
C ARG A 57 11.33 7.16 -11.59
N PHE A 58 12.02 6.80 -10.50
CA PHE A 58 12.00 7.53 -9.25
C PHE A 58 13.30 8.29 -8.97
N LYS A 59 14.23 8.33 -9.94
CA LYS A 59 15.48 9.07 -9.78
C LYS A 59 15.20 10.49 -9.33
N GLY A 60 14.26 11.17 -9.99
CA GLY A 60 13.88 12.57 -9.71
C GLY A 60 13.38 12.85 -8.29
N PHE A 61 13.11 11.84 -7.48
CA PHE A 61 12.53 11.99 -6.16
C PHE A 61 13.59 11.83 -5.07
N ARG A 62 13.50 12.64 -4.02
CA ARG A 62 14.35 12.48 -2.83
C ARG A 62 13.93 11.28 -1.99
N ALA A 63 12.62 11.15 -1.76
CA ALA A 63 12.05 10.01 -1.06
C ALA A 63 12.07 8.77 -1.98
N SER A 64 12.45 7.60 -1.42
CA SER A 64 12.56 6.35 -2.18
C SER A 64 11.26 5.56 -2.15
N PRO A 65 10.72 5.06 -3.27
CA PRO A 65 9.49 4.26 -3.25
C PRO A 65 9.67 2.98 -2.40
N SER A 66 8.56 2.32 -2.11
CA SER A 66 8.45 1.10 -1.32
C SER A 66 9.41 0.00 -1.76
N SER A 67 9.68 -0.92 -0.83
CA SER A 67 10.58 -2.03 -1.08
C SER A 67 10.09 -2.92 -2.22
N ILE A 68 8.77 -3.12 -2.34
CA ILE A 68 8.15 -3.90 -3.41
C ILE A 68 8.31 -3.22 -4.77
N VAL A 69 8.16 -1.90 -4.84
CA VAL A 69 8.37 -1.14 -6.08
C VAL A 69 9.83 -1.22 -6.50
N ARG A 70 10.76 -1.02 -5.56
CA ARG A 70 12.21 -1.19 -5.82
C ARG A 70 12.55 -2.62 -6.23
N PHE A 71 11.88 -3.62 -5.66
CA PHE A 71 12.03 -5.01 -6.04
C PHE A 71 11.69 -5.22 -7.52
N TYR A 72 10.57 -4.70 -8.02
CA TYR A 72 10.18 -4.85 -9.44
C TYR A 72 11.27 -4.39 -10.41
N PHE A 73 11.93 -3.27 -10.12
CA PHE A 73 13.01 -2.72 -10.95
C PHE A 73 14.36 -3.42 -10.77
N SER A 74 14.52 -4.30 -9.78
CA SER A 74 15.71 -5.12 -9.59
C SER A 74 15.79 -6.26 -10.62
N GLU A 75 16.97 -6.84 -10.80
CA GLU A 75 17.14 -8.02 -11.66
C GLU A 75 16.33 -9.23 -11.18
N ALA A 76 16.16 -9.39 -9.87
CA ALA A 76 15.32 -10.44 -9.30
C ALA A 76 13.82 -10.18 -9.60
N GLY A 77 13.36 -8.94 -9.45
CA GLY A 77 11.99 -8.55 -9.77
C GLY A 77 11.66 -8.69 -11.25
N LYS A 78 12.55 -8.26 -12.15
CA LYS A 78 12.38 -8.46 -13.60
C LYS A 78 12.21 -9.93 -13.95
N ARG A 79 13.03 -10.82 -13.37
CA ARG A 79 12.89 -12.29 -13.53
C ARG A 79 11.56 -12.80 -13.00
N PHE A 80 11.18 -12.37 -11.81
CA PHE A 80 9.93 -12.70 -11.16
C PHE A 80 8.73 -12.33 -12.03
N LEU A 81 8.69 -11.10 -12.54
CA LEU A 81 7.61 -10.59 -13.39
C LEU A 81 7.52 -11.34 -14.72
N MET A 82 8.66 -11.52 -15.40
CA MET A 82 8.73 -12.20 -16.69
C MET A 82 8.46 -13.71 -16.59
N GLY A 83 8.76 -14.33 -15.44
CA GLY A 83 8.50 -15.74 -15.16
C GLY A 83 7.08 -16.02 -14.66
N SER A 84 6.30 -14.99 -14.32
CA SER A 84 4.99 -15.16 -13.70
C SER A 84 4.00 -15.90 -14.61
N PRO A 85 3.22 -16.85 -14.10
CA PRO A 85 2.10 -17.44 -14.84
C PRO A 85 0.94 -16.45 -15.05
N ASN A 86 0.89 -15.33 -14.31
CA ASN A 86 -0.13 -14.30 -14.46
C ASN A 86 0.21 -13.34 -15.65
N PRO A 87 -0.66 -13.21 -16.67
CA PRO A 87 -0.43 -12.34 -17.81
C PRO A 87 -0.17 -10.87 -17.45
N LYS A 88 -0.95 -10.28 -16.52
CA LYS A 88 -0.79 -8.88 -16.10
C LYS A 88 0.55 -8.62 -15.41
N MET A 89 1.11 -9.62 -14.72
CA MET A 89 2.44 -9.55 -14.13
C MET A 89 3.55 -9.63 -15.20
N ARG A 90 3.35 -10.45 -16.24
CA ARG A 90 4.27 -10.49 -17.39
C ARG A 90 4.21 -9.21 -18.22
N ASP A 91 3.04 -8.63 -18.42
CA ASP A 91 2.87 -7.35 -19.12
C ASP A 91 3.65 -6.26 -18.39
N MET A 92 3.49 -6.18 -17.08
CA MET A 92 4.32 -5.33 -16.22
C MET A 92 5.82 -5.66 -16.34
N GLY A 93 6.20 -6.93 -16.39
CA GLY A 93 7.59 -7.36 -16.61
C GLY A 93 8.17 -6.81 -17.91
N ARG A 94 7.45 -6.91 -19.03
CA ARG A 94 7.90 -6.39 -20.34
C ARG A 94 8.11 -4.88 -20.28
N LEU A 95 7.22 -4.19 -19.58
CA LEU A 95 7.26 -2.76 -19.39
C LEU A 95 8.43 -2.30 -18.50
N VAL A 96 8.73 -3.04 -17.42
CA VAL A 96 9.89 -2.77 -16.54
C VAL A 96 11.23 -3.09 -17.21
N VAL A 97 11.27 -4.15 -18.02
CA VAL A 97 12.47 -4.58 -18.77
C VAL A 97 12.78 -3.62 -19.93
N GLY A 98 11.76 -3.08 -20.59
CA GLY A 98 11.92 -2.27 -21.80
C GLY A 98 12.46 -3.06 -23.00
N ASN A 99 13.30 -2.44 -23.83
CA ASN A 99 13.91 -3.07 -25.03
C ASN A 99 14.99 -4.15 -24.72
N GLY A 100 15.21 -4.48 -23.46
CA GLY A 100 16.14 -5.54 -23.06
C GLY A 100 15.57 -6.92 -23.38
N SER A 101 16.38 -7.80 -23.96
CA SER A 101 15.99 -9.20 -24.16
C SER A 101 16.12 -10.00 -22.85
N PHE A 102 15.10 -9.92 -21.98
CA PHE A 102 15.01 -10.82 -20.84
C PHE A 102 14.39 -12.15 -21.26
N ARG A 103 15.19 -13.21 -21.33
CA ARG A 103 14.64 -14.56 -21.53
C ARG A 103 13.95 -15.00 -20.25
N ALA A 104 12.65 -15.26 -20.32
CA ALA A 104 11.95 -16.04 -19.31
C ALA A 104 12.68 -17.39 -19.17
N SER A 105 13.34 -17.61 -18.04
CA SER A 105 13.90 -18.92 -17.74
C SER A 105 12.78 -19.73 -17.11
N SER A 106 12.34 -20.78 -17.80
CA SER A 106 11.38 -21.76 -17.29
C SER A 106 11.94 -22.60 -16.12
N THR A 107 13.20 -22.36 -15.72
CA THR A 107 13.92 -23.07 -14.66
C THR A 107 14.44 -22.14 -13.56
N ALA A 108 13.98 -20.89 -13.49
CA ALA A 108 14.38 -19.97 -12.43
C ALA A 108 13.81 -20.42 -11.08
N GLN A 109 14.53 -21.29 -10.38
CA GLN A 109 14.41 -21.34 -8.93
C GLN A 109 14.67 -19.92 -8.37
N PRO A 110 13.92 -19.51 -7.34
CA PRO A 110 14.15 -18.21 -6.73
C PRO A 110 15.63 -18.08 -6.33
N PRO A 111 16.31 -16.95 -6.62
CA PRO A 111 17.63 -16.66 -6.05
C PRO A 111 17.53 -16.31 -4.56
N PHE A 112 16.46 -16.70 -3.87
CA PHE A 112 16.25 -16.51 -2.45
C PHE A 112 16.88 -17.70 -1.73
N GLY A 113 18.21 -17.69 -1.61
CA GLY A 113 18.84 -18.44 -0.54
C GLY A 113 18.31 -17.87 0.77
N VAL A 114 17.44 -18.61 1.46
CA VAL A 114 16.95 -18.25 2.79
C VAL A 114 18.16 -18.22 3.73
N ARG A 115 18.76 -17.05 3.93
CA ARG A 115 19.51 -16.80 5.16
C ARG A 115 18.46 -16.60 6.22
N VAL A 116 18.15 -17.66 6.96
CA VAL A 116 17.44 -17.55 8.23
C VAL A 116 18.27 -16.58 9.08
N PRO A 117 17.76 -15.37 9.42
CA PRO A 117 18.44 -14.52 10.37
C PRO A 117 18.69 -15.33 11.64
N SER A 118 19.84 -15.18 12.28
CA SER A 118 19.97 -15.67 13.66
C SER A 118 19.02 -14.81 14.50
N PHE A 119 17.84 -15.33 14.78
CA PHE A 119 16.84 -14.64 15.60
C PHE A 119 17.36 -14.50 17.03
N ASP A 120 17.08 -13.34 17.64
CA ASP A 120 17.11 -13.19 19.08
C ASP A 120 16.05 -14.14 19.66
N PRO A 121 16.40 -15.09 20.54
CA PRO A 121 15.47 -16.09 21.06
C PRO A 121 14.52 -15.44 22.06
N GLY A 122 13.60 -14.62 21.57
CA GLY A 122 12.37 -14.32 22.30
C GLY A 122 11.66 -15.62 22.67
N VAL A 123 10.80 -15.57 23.70
CA VAL A 123 10.00 -16.73 24.08
C VAL A 123 9.03 -17.05 22.94
N ILE A 124 9.36 -18.05 22.14
CA ILE A 124 8.48 -18.59 21.10
C ILE A 124 7.36 -19.36 21.83
N SER A 125 6.10 -19.05 21.51
CA SER A 125 4.94 -19.78 22.04
C SER A 125 5.13 -21.29 21.84
N PRO A 126 4.81 -22.16 22.82
CA PRO A 126 4.93 -23.61 22.67
C PRO A 126 4.01 -24.20 21.59
N VAL A 127 3.02 -23.43 21.11
CA VAL A 127 2.17 -23.77 19.95
C VAL A 127 2.95 -23.62 18.63
N CYS A 128 3.93 -22.72 18.60
CA CYS A 128 4.83 -22.53 17.49
C CYS A 128 6.03 -23.49 17.60
N SER A 129 6.54 -23.97 16.47
CA SER A 129 7.80 -24.71 16.46
C SER A 129 8.94 -23.79 16.92
N ALA A 130 9.71 -24.22 17.92
CA ALA A 130 10.88 -23.47 18.41
C ALA A 130 11.97 -23.28 17.33
N ILE A 131 11.93 -24.06 16.25
CA ILE A 131 12.91 -24.02 15.14
C ILE A 131 12.37 -23.22 13.95
N SER A 132 11.05 -23.22 13.71
CA SER A 132 10.45 -22.63 12.49
C SER A 132 9.42 -21.54 12.76
N GLY A 133 9.14 -21.19 14.02
CA GLY A 133 8.04 -20.30 14.39
C GLY A 133 6.67 -20.92 14.13
N CYS A 134 5.62 -20.11 14.25
CA CYS A 134 4.29 -20.47 13.77
C CYS A 134 4.23 -20.32 12.25
N LYS A 135 3.45 -21.17 11.58
CA LYS A 135 3.22 -21.02 10.15
C LYS A 135 2.41 -19.76 9.89
N PHE A 136 2.98 -18.83 9.13
CA PHE A 136 2.29 -17.61 8.70
C PHE A 136 1.29 -17.86 7.55
N ASN A 137 1.47 -18.95 6.79
CA ASN A 137 0.67 -19.28 5.62
C ASN A 137 0.40 -20.80 5.52
N LEU A 138 -0.43 -21.21 4.57
CA LEU A 138 -0.72 -22.63 4.30
C LEU A 138 0.32 -23.29 3.39
N GLU A 139 1.46 -22.65 3.13
CA GLU A 139 2.51 -23.23 2.28
C GLU A 139 3.17 -24.44 2.95
N LEU A 140 3.61 -25.37 2.10
CA LEU A 140 4.46 -26.46 2.55
C LEU A 140 5.87 -25.90 2.86
N PRO A 141 6.55 -26.39 3.92
CA PRO A 141 7.90 -25.91 4.26
C PRO A 141 8.94 -26.09 3.13
N THR A 142 8.68 -27.01 2.21
CA THR A 142 9.54 -27.27 1.05
C THR A 142 9.25 -26.26 -0.06
N ASN A 143 10.29 -25.54 -0.50
CA ASN A 143 10.21 -24.48 -1.52
C ASN A 143 9.36 -23.27 -1.13
N ALA A 144 9.23 -23.00 0.18
CA ALA A 144 8.50 -21.84 0.68
C ALA A 144 9.04 -20.54 0.06
N LEU A 145 8.14 -19.67 -0.36
CA LEU A 145 8.47 -18.39 -0.95
C LEU A 145 8.48 -17.28 0.11
N PRO A 146 9.29 -16.23 -0.10
CA PRO A 146 9.36 -15.15 0.88
C PRO A 146 8.01 -14.45 1.01
N GLN A 147 7.75 -13.93 2.21
CA GLN A 147 6.71 -12.97 2.52
C GLN A 147 7.37 -11.80 3.23
N ASN A 148 6.87 -10.60 3.01
CA ASN A 148 7.34 -9.40 3.69
C ASN A 148 6.24 -8.34 3.72
N GLU A 149 6.51 -7.25 4.43
CA GLU A 149 5.56 -6.14 4.59
C GLU A 149 4.24 -6.64 5.20
N GLU A 150 4.39 -7.29 6.36
CA GLU A 150 3.30 -7.89 7.10
C GLU A 150 2.43 -6.81 7.77
N SER A 151 1.12 -7.01 7.71
CA SER A 151 0.14 -6.25 8.49
C SER A 151 -0.78 -7.24 9.20
N VAL A 152 -1.17 -6.91 10.43
CA VAL A 152 -2.08 -7.74 11.23
C VAL A 152 -3.02 -6.86 12.02
N ASP A 153 -4.27 -7.28 12.10
CA ASP A 153 -5.22 -6.79 13.09
C ASP A 153 -6.17 -7.92 13.50
N PHE A 154 -6.93 -7.73 14.58
CA PHE A 154 -7.77 -8.77 15.15
C PHE A 154 -9.04 -8.24 15.79
N ILE A 155 -10.06 -9.10 15.86
CA ILE A 155 -11.28 -8.86 16.64
C ILE A 155 -11.28 -9.85 17.81
N ARG A 156 -11.14 -9.32 19.02
CA ARG A 156 -11.12 -10.12 20.24
C ARG A 156 -12.44 -10.85 20.44
N GLY A 157 -12.41 -12.16 20.64
CA GLY A 157 -13.61 -13.00 20.75
C GLY A 157 -14.48 -13.04 19.48
N GLY A 158 -13.93 -12.58 18.35
CA GLY A 158 -14.62 -12.52 17.06
C GLY A 158 -14.50 -13.80 16.23
N GLY A 159 -13.70 -14.78 16.66
CA GLY A 159 -13.44 -16.04 15.96
C GLY A 159 -14.47 -17.12 16.28
N LEU A 160 -14.16 -18.37 15.90
CA LEU A 160 -14.97 -19.53 16.22
C LEU A 160 -14.81 -19.89 17.71
N GLY A 161 -15.86 -20.41 18.34
CA GLY A 161 -15.79 -20.81 19.75
C GLY A 161 -15.58 -19.67 20.76
N GLY A 162 -15.57 -18.41 20.32
CA GLY A 162 -15.23 -17.25 21.16
C GLY A 162 -13.74 -16.91 21.19
N GLU A 163 -12.94 -17.49 20.28
CA GLU A 163 -11.53 -17.17 20.10
C GLU A 163 -11.34 -15.82 19.38
N ASP A 164 -10.10 -15.38 19.24
CA ASP A 164 -9.80 -14.15 18.50
C ASP A 164 -9.83 -14.41 16.99
N LEU A 165 -10.46 -13.51 16.23
CA LEU A 165 -10.40 -13.51 14.78
C LEU A 165 -9.20 -12.67 14.35
N ILE A 166 -8.17 -13.31 13.82
CA ILE A 166 -6.93 -12.67 13.37
C ILE A 166 -6.92 -12.60 11.85
N VAL A 167 -6.70 -11.41 11.30
CA VAL A 167 -6.55 -11.20 9.86
C VAL A 167 -5.19 -10.57 9.60
N GLN A 168 -4.45 -11.21 8.69
CA GLN A 168 -3.10 -10.81 8.32
C GLN A 168 -3.04 -10.54 6.83
N GLY A 169 -2.10 -9.69 6.43
CA GLY A 169 -1.72 -9.46 5.05
C GLY A 169 -0.21 -9.46 4.90
N ALA A 170 0.28 -9.87 3.74
CA ALA A 170 1.70 -9.76 3.35
C ALA A 170 1.85 -9.72 1.84
N ASN A 171 2.99 -9.23 1.37
CA ASN A 171 3.43 -9.47 -0.01
C ASN A 171 3.61 -10.98 -0.21
N ASP A 172 2.80 -11.57 -1.08
CA ASP A 172 2.77 -13.00 -1.34
C ASP A 172 3.40 -13.31 -2.70
N TYR A 173 4.67 -13.72 -2.67
CA TYR A 173 5.44 -13.99 -3.87
C TYR A 173 5.03 -15.30 -4.57
N ARG A 174 4.13 -16.10 -3.98
CA ARG A 174 3.61 -17.33 -4.60
C ARG A 174 2.88 -17.06 -5.91
N VAL A 175 2.26 -15.89 -6.07
CA VAL A 175 1.63 -15.49 -7.35
C VAL A 175 2.61 -15.46 -8.53
N GLY A 176 3.89 -15.19 -8.27
CA GLY A 176 4.92 -15.11 -9.31
C GLY A 176 5.37 -16.47 -9.84
N PHE A 177 5.03 -17.56 -9.16
CA PHE A 177 5.54 -18.89 -9.53
C PHE A 177 4.44 -19.95 -9.65
N PHE A 178 3.35 -19.80 -8.89
CA PHE A 178 2.27 -20.80 -8.81
C PHE A 178 0.92 -20.27 -9.30
N GLY A 179 0.84 -18.99 -9.66
CA GLY A 179 -0.35 -18.42 -10.29
C GLY A 179 -1.55 -18.28 -9.36
N THR A 180 -1.29 -18.17 -8.04
CA THR A 180 -2.32 -17.90 -7.04
C THR A 180 -3.13 -16.66 -7.46
N PRO A 181 -4.46 -16.74 -7.48
CA PRO A 181 -5.30 -15.62 -7.89
C PRO A 181 -5.31 -14.47 -6.86
N GLY A 182 -5.31 -13.23 -7.35
CA GLY A 182 -5.41 -11.99 -6.55
C GLY A 182 -4.24 -11.02 -6.67
N GLY A 183 -3.09 -11.46 -7.21
CA GLY A 183 -1.89 -10.63 -7.32
C GLY A 183 -0.91 -10.85 -6.17
N LEU A 184 0.00 -9.89 -5.94
CA LEU A 184 1.07 -9.97 -4.94
C LEU A 184 0.60 -9.68 -3.52
N THR A 185 -0.67 -9.36 -3.32
CA THR A 185 -1.20 -9.00 -2.01
C THR A 185 -1.96 -10.18 -1.43
N GLY A 186 -1.36 -10.89 -0.47
CA GLY A 186 -2.00 -12.00 0.24
C GLY A 186 -2.79 -11.54 1.47
N TYR A 187 -3.81 -12.31 1.83
CA TYR A 187 -4.47 -12.28 3.14
C TYR A 187 -4.51 -13.68 3.75
N TYR A 188 -4.47 -13.74 5.07
CA TYR A 188 -4.40 -14.97 5.88
C TYR A 188 -5.31 -14.79 7.09
N VAL A 189 -6.14 -15.78 7.40
CA VAL A 189 -7.16 -15.64 8.46
C VAL A 189 -7.07 -16.83 9.39
N SER A 190 -6.96 -16.52 10.68
CA SER A 190 -7.06 -17.48 11.77
C SER A 190 -8.28 -17.14 12.64
N ARG A 191 -9.06 -18.16 12.98
CA ARG A 191 -10.34 -18.08 13.70
C ARG A 191 -10.32 -18.91 14.99
N ASP A 192 -9.22 -19.58 15.29
CA ASP A 192 -9.02 -20.49 16.42
C ASP A 192 -7.69 -20.18 17.17
N THR A 193 -7.51 -20.82 18.32
CA THR A 193 -6.42 -20.73 19.30
C THR A 193 -5.01 -20.96 18.77
N ASP A 194 -4.84 -21.62 17.63
CA ASP A 194 -3.54 -22.08 17.16
C ASP A 194 -2.73 -21.01 16.39
N GLY A 195 -3.36 -19.88 16.05
CA GLY A 195 -2.73 -18.77 15.30
C GLY A 195 -2.21 -19.14 13.91
N THR A 196 -2.52 -20.35 13.43
CA THR A 196 -2.26 -20.80 12.07
C THR A 196 -3.47 -20.39 11.22
N PRO A 197 -3.27 -19.82 10.02
CA PRO A 197 -4.41 -19.47 9.19
C PRO A 197 -5.18 -20.72 8.78
N GLU A 198 -6.50 -20.73 8.89
CA GLU A 198 -7.32 -21.82 8.35
C GLU A 198 -7.62 -21.63 6.86
N PHE A 199 -7.57 -20.38 6.37
CA PHE A 199 -7.65 -20.06 4.96
C PHE A 199 -6.80 -18.84 4.59
N GLU A 200 -6.50 -18.75 3.29
CA GLU A 200 -5.69 -17.68 2.72
C GLU A 200 -6.06 -17.43 1.26
N GLY A 201 -5.69 -16.27 0.72
CA GLY A 201 -5.84 -15.98 -0.70
C GLY A 201 -5.19 -14.66 -1.09
N GLY A 202 -5.27 -14.30 -2.37
CA GLY A 202 -4.91 -12.95 -2.81
C GLY A 202 -6.10 -11.99 -2.74
N LEU A 203 -5.88 -10.72 -2.36
CA LEU A 203 -6.94 -9.72 -2.40
C LEU A 203 -7.47 -9.57 -3.83
N PRO A 204 -8.79 -9.69 -4.05
CA PRO A 204 -9.33 -9.89 -5.40
C PRO A 204 -9.09 -8.69 -6.32
N ALA A 205 -9.10 -8.92 -7.63
CA ALA A 205 -8.98 -7.89 -8.65
C ALA A 205 -10.10 -6.82 -8.53
N LEU A 206 -9.78 -5.59 -8.90
CA LEU A 206 -10.67 -4.44 -8.87
C LEU A 206 -10.91 -3.95 -10.31
N PRO A 207 -12.14 -3.58 -10.70
CA PRO A 207 -12.37 -2.90 -11.97
C PRO A 207 -11.57 -1.60 -12.03
N ASP A 208 -10.93 -1.32 -13.16
CA ASP A 208 -10.20 -0.06 -13.36
C ASP A 208 -11.20 1.10 -13.56
N PRO A 209 -11.17 2.16 -12.73
CA PRO A 209 -12.09 3.29 -12.84
C PRO A 209 -11.74 4.26 -13.98
N LEU A 210 -10.51 4.24 -14.49
CA LEU A 210 -10.04 5.09 -15.58
C LEU A 210 -10.05 4.38 -16.94
N GLU A 211 -10.00 3.04 -16.95
CA GLU A 211 -10.05 2.21 -18.15
C GLU A 211 -11.21 1.18 -18.10
N PRO A 212 -12.43 1.57 -18.51
CA PRO A 212 -13.60 0.71 -18.43
C PRO A 212 -13.43 -0.63 -19.15
N GLY A 213 -13.65 -1.73 -18.43
CA GLY A 213 -13.52 -3.10 -18.95
C GLY A 213 -12.17 -3.74 -18.62
N ASP A 214 -11.22 -3.01 -18.05
CA ASP A 214 -10.00 -3.55 -17.49
C ASP A 214 -10.06 -3.74 -15.96
N ILE A 215 -9.06 -4.42 -15.41
CA ILE A 215 -8.91 -4.73 -13.99
C ILE A 215 -7.51 -4.42 -13.46
N LEU A 216 -7.44 -4.00 -12.21
CA LEU A 216 -6.22 -3.85 -11.42
C LEU A 216 -6.08 -5.00 -10.41
N ILE A 217 -4.94 -5.68 -10.45
CA ILE A 217 -4.56 -6.74 -9.50
C ILE A 217 -3.65 -6.19 -8.39
N GLY A 218 -3.60 -6.87 -7.25
CA GLY A 218 -2.79 -6.45 -6.11
C GLY A 218 -1.29 -6.47 -6.43
N LYS A 219 -0.59 -5.42 -6.03
CA LYS A 219 0.86 -5.24 -6.23
C LYS A 219 1.65 -5.17 -4.92
N GLY A 220 1.02 -5.55 -3.80
CA GLY A 220 1.66 -5.60 -2.50
C GLY A 220 1.33 -4.42 -1.58
N ASP A 221 2.16 -4.27 -0.56
CA ASP A 221 2.04 -3.40 0.61
C ASP A 221 0.63 -3.48 1.25
N PRO A 222 0.23 -4.67 1.73
CA PRO A 222 -1.06 -4.82 2.39
C PRO A 222 -1.09 -4.09 3.73
N VAL A 223 -2.24 -3.53 4.04
CA VAL A 223 -2.58 -3.03 5.38
C VAL A 223 -3.92 -3.60 5.79
N ILE A 224 -4.04 -4.06 7.02
CA ILE A 224 -5.25 -4.61 7.64
C ILE A 224 -5.67 -3.70 8.78
N ALA A 225 -6.97 -3.43 8.91
CA ALA A 225 -7.54 -2.90 10.15
C ALA A 225 -8.91 -3.53 10.44
N ALA A 226 -9.17 -3.78 11.72
CA ALA A 226 -10.42 -4.30 12.23
C ALA A 226 -11.34 -3.15 12.70
N ASP A 227 -12.64 -3.42 12.70
CA ASP A 227 -13.66 -2.60 13.36
C ASP A 227 -14.47 -3.53 14.28
N PRO A 228 -13.98 -3.76 15.51
CA PRO A 228 -14.63 -4.66 16.46
C PRO A 228 -16.08 -4.25 16.76
N SER A 229 -16.35 -2.93 16.83
CA SER A 229 -17.68 -2.38 17.14
C SER A 229 -18.74 -2.76 16.12
N ARG A 230 -18.35 -3.00 14.86
CA ARG A 230 -19.27 -3.37 13.76
C ARG A 230 -19.01 -4.76 13.18
N GLY A 231 -18.09 -5.53 13.78
CA GLY A 231 -17.70 -6.85 13.27
C GLY A 231 -17.24 -6.81 11.82
N ALA A 232 -16.47 -5.79 11.44
CA ALA A 232 -15.95 -5.60 10.09
C ALA A 232 -14.43 -5.65 10.07
N VAL A 233 -13.87 -6.05 8.92
CA VAL A 233 -12.43 -6.03 8.68
C VAL A 233 -12.17 -5.39 7.33
N PHE A 234 -11.13 -4.58 7.28
CA PHE A 234 -10.70 -3.84 6.10
C PHE A 234 -9.29 -4.25 5.70
N ALA A 235 -9.04 -4.26 4.40
CA ALA A 235 -7.71 -4.39 3.84
C ALA A 235 -7.46 -3.28 2.82
N ALA A 236 -6.22 -2.85 2.65
CA ALA A 236 -5.80 -1.98 1.56
C ALA A 236 -4.50 -2.46 0.93
N ASP A 237 -4.26 -2.11 -0.33
CA ASP A 237 -3.05 -2.48 -1.05
C ASP A 237 -2.77 -1.60 -2.28
N LEU A 238 -1.61 -1.82 -2.90
CA LEU A 238 -1.22 -1.16 -4.13
C LEU A 238 -1.98 -1.72 -5.33
N ARG A 239 -2.58 -0.82 -6.12
CA ARG A 239 -3.28 -1.14 -7.36
C ARG A 239 -2.76 -0.27 -8.48
N PHE A 240 -1.99 -0.85 -9.40
CA PHE A 240 -1.49 -0.09 -10.55
C PHE A 240 -1.17 -0.98 -11.75
N ASP A 241 -1.20 -0.34 -12.92
CA ASP A 241 -0.70 -0.83 -14.19
C ASP A 241 -0.09 0.32 -15.00
N GLU A 242 -0.09 0.23 -16.33
CA GLU A 242 0.44 1.28 -17.21
C GLU A 242 -0.42 2.54 -17.22
N SER A 243 -1.75 2.41 -17.15
CA SER A 243 -2.70 3.51 -17.28
C SER A 243 -3.06 4.12 -15.95
N THR A 244 -3.22 3.29 -14.91
CA THR A 244 -3.86 3.68 -13.66
C THR A 244 -2.99 3.32 -12.47
N THR A 245 -3.05 4.15 -11.43
CA THR A 245 -2.52 3.89 -10.10
C THR A 245 -3.56 4.28 -9.06
N GLY A 246 -3.58 3.64 -7.91
CA GLY A 246 -4.53 3.87 -6.84
C GLY A 246 -4.28 2.93 -5.69
N ILE A 247 -5.05 3.12 -4.61
CA ILE A 247 -5.05 2.22 -3.46
C ILE A 247 -6.34 1.41 -3.48
N GLY A 248 -6.22 0.08 -3.51
CA GLY A 248 -7.36 -0.81 -3.32
C GLY A 248 -7.80 -0.78 -1.86
N VAL A 249 -9.09 -0.76 -1.60
CA VAL A 249 -9.68 -0.85 -0.26
C VAL A 249 -10.79 -1.90 -0.30
N PHE A 250 -10.72 -2.84 0.63
CA PHE A 250 -11.57 -4.02 0.72
C PHE A 250 -12.23 -4.05 2.08
N ARG A 251 -13.44 -4.62 2.12
CA ARG A 251 -14.19 -4.83 3.35
C ARG A 251 -14.80 -6.22 3.34
N THR A 252 -14.74 -6.85 4.50
CA THR A 252 -15.45 -8.08 4.85
C THR A 252 -16.06 -7.95 6.25
N THR A 253 -16.67 -9.02 6.75
CA THR A 253 -17.27 -9.08 8.08
C THR A 253 -16.82 -10.33 8.82
N THR A 254 -16.82 -10.25 10.16
CA THR A 254 -16.61 -11.39 11.04
C THR A 254 -17.49 -12.58 10.67
N ALA A 255 -18.79 -12.33 10.42
CA ALA A 255 -19.73 -13.37 10.02
C ALA A 255 -19.33 -14.08 8.72
N LYS A 256 -18.76 -13.35 7.76
CA LYS A 256 -18.33 -13.91 6.48
C LYS A 256 -17.01 -14.66 6.60
N LEU A 257 -16.06 -14.13 7.37
CA LEU A 257 -14.79 -14.79 7.66
C LEU A 257 -14.99 -16.11 8.43
N ASN A 258 -15.96 -16.17 9.35
CA ASN A 258 -16.25 -17.35 10.15
C ASN A 258 -17.16 -18.39 9.50
N SER A 259 -17.71 -18.14 8.31
CA SER A 259 -18.80 -19.01 7.84
C SER A 259 -18.35 -20.38 7.33
N GLY A 260 -17.12 -20.51 6.81
CA GLY A 260 -16.62 -21.75 6.21
C GLY A 260 -17.33 -22.16 4.90
N LEU A 261 -18.26 -21.34 4.40
CA LEU A 261 -19.08 -21.65 3.23
C LEU A 261 -18.34 -21.31 1.93
N ALA A 262 -18.51 -22.13 0.90
CA ALA A 262 -17.86 -21.94 -0.40
C ALA A 262 -18.19 -20.59 -1.11
N GLY A 263 -19.34 -19.99 -0.82
CA GLY A 263 -19.74 -18.66 -1.33
C GLY A 263 -19.30 -17.47 -0.47
N ASP A 264 -18.66 -17.76 0.66
CA ASP A 264 -18.13 -16.79 1.61
C ASP A 264 -16.61 -16.99 1.70
N CYS A 265 -16.14 -17.63 2.77
CA CYS A 265 -14.74 -17.98 3.00
C CYS A 265 -14.64 -19.45 3.40
N PRO A 266 -14.46 -20.36 2.43
CA PRO A 266 -14.16 -21.76 2.72
C PRO A 266 -12.78 -21.93 3.37
N ASP A 267 -12.47 -23.12 3.86
CA ASP A 267 -11.14 -23.39 4.41
C ASP A 267 -10.13 -23.66 3.29
N GLY A 268 -8.85 -23.40 3.57
CA GLY A 268 -7.75 -23.65 2.64
C GLY A 268 -7.39 -22.48 1.71
N PRO A 269 -6.54 -22.73 0.70
CA PRO A 269 -6.13 -21.70 -0.25
C PRO A 269 -7.26 -21.34 -1.23
N HIS A 270 -7.53 -20.05 -1.36
CA HIS A 270 -8.62 -19.52 -2.18
C HIS A 270 -8.26 -19.29 -3.64
N THR A 271 -9.23 -19.60 -4.50
CA THR A 271 -9.30 -19.10 -5.89
C THR A 271 -9.74 -17.63 -5.93
N GLU A 272 -9.63 -16.97 -7.10
CA GLU A 272 -10.07 -15.57 -7.28
C GLU A 272 -11.54 -15.39 -6.92
N ALA A 273 -12.37 -16.35 -7.34
CA ALA A 273 -13.80 -16.32 -7.11
C ALA A 273 -14.14 -16.46 -5.61
N GLN A 274 -13.43 -17.35 -4.90
CA GLN A 274 -13.57 -17.49 -3.45
C GLN A 274 -13.06 -16.23 -2.73
N ALA A 275 -11.92 -15.67 -3.14
CA ALA A 275 -11.41 -14.42 -2.58
C ALA A 275 -12.36 -13.24 -2.82
N ALA A 276 -13.01 -13.16 -3.99
CA ALA A 276 -14.06 -12.18 -4.26
C ALA A 276 -15.33 -12.41 -3.41
N GLY A 277 -15.64 -13.68 -3.10
CA GLY A 277 -16.68 -14.04 -2.13
C GLY A 277 -16.36 -13.59 -0.71
N CYS A 278 -15.10 -13.72 -0.29
CA CYS A 278 -14.59 -13.27 1.01
C CYS A 278 -14.54 -11.75 1.15
N TRP A 279 -14.18 -11.05 0.08
CA TRP A 279 -14.03 -9.59 0.05
C TRP A 279 -15.05 -8.98 -0.92
N PRO A 280 -16.37 -9.05 -0.60
CA PRO A 280 -17.44 -8.71 -1.52
C PRO A 280 -17.53 -7.20 -1.77
N THR A 281 -17.03 -6.39 -0.84
CA THR A 281 -17.06 -4.94 -0.93
C THR A 281 -15.64 -4.44 -1.16
N LYS A 282 -15.42 -3.77 -2.28
CA LYS A 282 -14.10 -3.34 -2.71
C LYS A 282 -14.16 -2.11 -3.61
N ARG A 283 -13.16 -1.24 -3.54
CA ARG A 283 -13.07 0.00 -4.33
C ARG A 283 -11.62 0.45 -4.47
N ILE A 284 -11.33 1.25 -5.49
CA ILE A 284 -10.08 1.99 -5.61
C ILE A 284 -10.29 3.42 -5.10
N VAL A 285 -9.43 3.88 -4.20
CA VAL A 285 -9.36 5.28 -3.75
C VAL A 285 -8.16 5.96 -4.37
N ASN A 286 -8.29 7.28 -4.56
CA ASN A 286 -7.28 8.12 -5.21
C ASN A 286 -6.77 7.53 -6.54
N ALA A 287 -7.68 7.11 -7.42
CA ALA A 287 -7.29 6.62 -8.74
C ALA A 287 -6.75 7.77 -9.60
N GLN A 288 -5.54 7.62 -10.12
CA GLN A 288 -4.85 8.63 -10.92
C GLN A 288 -4.27 8.02 -12.20
N PRO A 289 -4.14 8.82 -13.29
CA PRO A 289 -3.45 8.36 -14.48
C PRO A 289 -1.97 8.15 -14.15
N SER A 290 -1.49 6.92 -14.24
CA SER A 290 -0.12 6.59 -13.85
C SER A 290 0.85 6.89 -14.97
N GLN A 291 0.56 6.39 -16.19
CA GLN A 291 1.50 6.30 -17.30
C GLN A 291 2.85 5.72 -16.83
N PHE A 292 2.81 4.85 -15.81
CA PHE A 292 3.96 4.49 -14.98
C PHE A 292 5.08 3.84 -15.78
N PHE A 293 4.70 3.08 -16.79
CA PHE A 293 5.61 2.37 -17.64
C PHE A 293 6.00 3.13 -18.92
N ASN A 294 5.30 4.22 -19.25
CA ASN A 294 5.65 5.06 -20.39
C ASN A 294 6.93 5.86 -20.07
N PRO A 295 8.02 5.69 -20.85
CA PRO A 295 9.29 6.34 -20.55
C PRO A 295 9.33 7.85 -20.73
N LEU A 296 8.35 8.42 -21.42
CA LEU A 296 8.28 9.84 -21.70
C LEU A 296 7.31 10.57 -20.76
N ASN A 297 6.37 9.85 -20.14
CA ASN A 297 5.19 10.47 -19.53
C ASN A 297 4.74 9.85 -18.19
N PHE A 298 5.63 9.30 -17.34
CA PHE A 298 5.22 8.97 -15.96
C PHE A 298 4.51 10.19 -15.36
N LEU A 299 3.31 10.07 -14.78
CA LEU A 299 2.55 11.18 -14.20
C LEU A 299 2.44 11.05 -12.69
N PHE A 300 1.76 9.99 -12.23
CA PHE A 300 1.46 9.74 -10.83
C PHE A 300 1.72 8.29 -10.44
N PHE A 301 2.14 8.06 -9.20
CA PHE A 301 2.24 6.72 -8.61
C PHE A 301 1.82 6.75 -7.15
N GLU A 302 0.82 5.95 -6.80
CA GLU A 302 0.40 5.73 -5.42
C GLU A 302 1.22 4.61 -4.79
N ASP A 303 1.72 4.86 -3.59
CA ASP A 303 2.59 3.96 -2.84
C ASP A 303 2.27 4.00 -1.34
N LYS A 304 2.75 2.99 -0.60
CA LYS A 304 2.70 2.93 0.88
C LYS A 304 1.34 3.33 1.47
N PRO A 305 0.27 2.55 1.21
CA PRO A 305 -1.01 2.80 1.85
C PRO A 305 -0.90 2.62 3.36
N HIS A 306 -1.81 3.27 4.08
CA HIS A 306 -2.15 2.96 5.46
C HIS A 306 -3.64 3.19 5.65
N LEU A 307 -4.25 2.46 6.57
CA LEU A 307 -5.67 2.65 6.89
C LEU A 307 -5.92 2.57 8.39
N ALA A 308 -6.97 3.23 8.85
CA ALA A 308 -7.48 3.14 10.21
C ALA A 308 -9.00 3.31 10.20
N VAL A 309 -9.69 2.68 11.14
CA VAL A 309 -11.15 2.77 11.28
C VAL A 309 -11.49 3.56 12.54
N ASP A 310 -12.55 4.36 12.45
CA ASP A 310 -13.17 4.99 13.62
C ASP A 310 -14.10 4.00 14.31
N GLU A 311 -13.57 3.29 15.30
CA GLU A 311 -14.29 2.23 16.03
C GLU A 311 -15.36 2.76 16.98
N ARG A 312 -15.53 4.08 17.13
CA ARG A 312 -16.57 4.63 18.01
C ARG A 312 -17.96 4.22 17.55
N ASP A 313 -18.88 4.09 18.49
CA ASP A 313 -20.29 3.80 18.22
C ASP A 313 -20.94 4.84 17.30
N ASP A 314 -21.98 4.45 16.57
CA ASP A 314 -22.68 5.32 15.64
C ASP A 314 -23.25 6.58 16.34
N GLY A 315 -23.15 7.74 15.67
CA GLY A 315 -23.73 9.00 16.14
C GLY A 315 -22.76 10.19 16.03
N PRO A 316 -21.58 10.16 16.67
CA PRO A 316 -20.55 11.17 16.49
C PRO A 316 -20.11 11.30 15.04
N VAL A 317 -19.76 12.53 14.62
CA VAL A 317 -19.26 12.77 13.26
C VAL A 317 -18.00 11.93 13.03
N GLY A 318 -18.02 11.17 11.94
CA GLY A 318 -16.92 10.31 11.52
C GLY A 318 -16.89 8.92 12.14
N ALA A 319 -17.75 8.61 13.12
CA ALA A 319 -17.85 7.26 13.68
C ALA A 319 -18.12 6.23 12.57
N GLY A 320 -17.35 5.15 12.56
CA GLY A 320 -17.37 4.10 11.54
C GLY A 320 -16.69 4.44 10.22
N ASN A 321 -16.16 5.65 10.03
CA ASN A 321 -15.39 5.96 8.83
C ASN A 321 -14.09 5.16 8.77
N VAL A 322 -13.69 4.84 7.55
CA VAL A 322 -12.37 4.29 7.22
C VAL A 322 -11.53 5.40 6.64
N TYR A 323 -10.41 5.72 7.28
CA TYR A 323 -9.45 6.70 6.81
C TYR A 323 -8.31 5.99 6.11
N VAL A 324 -7.99 6.42 4.89
CA VAL A 324 -6.94 5.83 4.07
C VAL A 324 -5.95 6.94 3.72
N THR A 325 -4.67 6.68 3.93
CA THR A 325 -3.57 7.55 3.50
C THR A 325 -2.67 6.81 2.55
N GLY A 326 -1.94 7.55 1.73
CA GLY A 326 -0.92 7.01 0.84
C GLY A 326 0.10 8.07 0.46
N THR A 327 1.16 7.62 -0.17
CA THR A 327 2.18 8.46 -0.78
C THR A 327 1.87 8.58 -2.27
N GLU A 328 1.63 9.81 -2.72
CA GLU A 328 1.55 10.12 -4.14
C GLU A 328 2.91 10.64 -4.62
N PHE A 329 3.51 9.96 -5.59
CA PHE A 329 4.64 10.46 -6.36
C PHE A 329 4.14 11.17 -7.62
N SER A 330 4.52 12.43 -7.80
CA SER A 330 4.19 13.22 -8.99
C SER A 330 5.45 13.60 -9.75
N SER A 331 5.57 13.15 -10.99
CA SER A 331 6.74 13.42 -11.85
C SER A 331 6.86 14.89 -12.24
N SER A 332 5.73 15.54 -12.51
CA SER A 332 5.67 16.92 -12.99
C SER A 332 6.17 17.91 -11.93
N LEU A 333 5.97 17.56 -10.66
CA LEU A 333 6.49 18.28 -9.51
C LEU A 333 7.83 17.72 -9.01
N SER A 334 8.21 16.52 -9.47
CA SER A 334 9.29 15.70 -8.91
C SER A 334 9.19 15.61 -7.38
N ALA A 335 7.97 15.42 -6.89
CA ALA A 335 7.63 15.51 -5.47
C ALA A 335 6.82 14.29 -5.00
N SER A 336 7.07 13.85 -3.77
CA SER A 336 6.23 12.89 -3.06
C SER A 336 5.43 13.58 -1.96
N ARG A 337 4.12 13.30 -1.88
CA ARG A 337 3.17 13.97 -1.00
C ARG A 337 2.30 12.96 -0.29
N ILE A 338 1.79 13.32 0.89
CA ILE A 338 0.83 12.50 1.62
C ILE A 338 -0.58 13.05 1.39
N TRP A 339 -1.50 12.15 1.04
CA TRP A 339 -2.93 12.45 0.98
C TRP A 339 -3.72 11.63 1.99
N LEU A 340 -4.95 12.06 2.24
CA LEU A 340 -5.96 11.41 3.08
C LEU A 340 -7.29 11.32 2.34
N VAL A 341 -7.96 10.17 2.42
CA VAL A 341 -9.34 9.93 1.99
C VAL A 341 -10.13 9.38 3.18
N ALA A 342 -11.39 9.78 3.32
CA ALA A 342 -12.33 9.18 4.27
C ALA A 342 -13.45 8.45 3.52
N CYS A 343 -13.64 7.16 3.79
CA CYS A 343 -14.74 6.35 3.29
C CYS A 343 -15.74 6.06 4.42
N ASN A 344 -17.01 5.86 4.08
CA ASN A 344 -17.95 5.31 5.05
C ASN A 344 -17.63 3.84 5.32
N ASN A 345 -18.12 3.29 6.44
CA ASN A 345 -17.83 1.91 6.83
C ASN A 345 -18.16 0.89 5.73
N ALA A 346 -19.25 1.10 4.99
CA ALA A 346 -19.70 0.21 3.93
C ALA A 346 -18.89 0.35 2.61
N LEU A 347 -17.89 1.24 2.55
CA LEU A 347 -17.12 1.61 1.36
C LEU A 347 -17.98 2.01 0.13
N THR A 348 -19.23 2.42 0.34
CA THR A 348 -20.13 2.85 -0.74
C THR A 348 -19.89 4.30 -1.14
N ALA A 349 -19.29 5.12 -0.27
CA ALA A 349 -18.95 6.50 -0.55
C ALA A 349 -17.61 6.86 0.10
N CYS A 350 -16.75 7.56 -0.65
CA CYS A 350 -15.47 8.06 -0.18
C CYS A 350 -15.34 9.54 -0.55
N SER A 351 -14.62 10.29 0.28
CA SER A 351 -14.30 11.68 0.00
C SER A 351 -13.33 11.81 -1.17
N ALA A 352 -13.26 13.03 -1.73
CA ALA A 352 -12.10 13.39 -2.54
C ALA A 352 -10.82 13.34 -1.68
N PRO A 353 -9.67 12.98 -2.27
CA PRO A 353 -8.39 13.02 -1.57
C PRO A 353 -8.03 14.45 -1.18
N VAL A 354 -7.45 14.63 0.00
CA VAL A 354 -6.85 15.90 0.45
C VAL A 354 -5.37 15.70 0.69
N VAL A 355 -4.52 16.55 0.11
CA VAL A 355 -3.08 16.56 0.39
C VAL A 355 -2.85 17.18 1.76
N ILE A 356 -2.25 16.41 2.67
CA ILE A 356 -2.04 16.79 4.07
C ILE A 356 -0.58 17.09 4.40
N SER A 357 0.36 16.75 3.52
CA SER A 357 1.78 17.12 3.66
C SER A 357 2.06 18.60 3.35
N GLY A 358 1.06 19.35 2.89
CA GLY A 358 1.18 20.80 2.65
C GLY A 358 2.26 21.13 1.62
N SER A 359 3.26 21.90 2.05
CA SER A 359 4.40 22.31 1.21
C SER A 359 5.53 21.29 1.14
N ASP A 360 5.45 20.19 1.88
CA ASP A 360 6.48 19.16 1.88
C ASP A 360 6.43 18.37 0.58
N THR A 361 7.59 18.27 -0.09
CA THR A 361 7.73 17.67 -1.42
C THR A 361 8.49 16.35 -1.42
N ALA A 362 8.94 15.87 -0.26
CA ALA A 362 9.69 14.63 -0.12
C ALA A 362 9.10 13.76 0.99
N SER A 363 7.76 13.73 1.08
CA SER A 363 7.03 13.03 2.13
C SER A 363 6.75 11.56 1.79
N GLN A 364 6.79 10.68 2.79
CA GLN A 364 6.49 9.25 2.68
C GLN A 364 6.11 8.60 4.02
N PHE A 365 5.67 7.33 3.95
CA PHE A 365 5.39 6.47 5.10
C PHE A 365 4.35 7.06 6.05
N SER A 366 3.21 7.49 5.49
CA SER A 366 2.09 7.95 6.29
C SER A 366 1.51 6.83 7.15
N HIS A 367 1.19 7.15 8.40
CA HIS A 367 0.46 6.31 9.33
C HIS A 367 -0.72 7.11 9.88
N VAL A 368 -1.94 6.63 9.66
CA VAL A 368 -3.18 7.24 10.16
C VAL A 368 -3.68 6.51 11.40
N ALA A 369 -4.20 7.26 12.37
CA ALA A 369 -4.84 6.74 13.56
C ALA A 369 -6.07 7.60 13.92
N VAL A 370 -7.06 6.98 14.55
CA VAL A 370 -8.25 7.66 15.08
C VAL A 370 -8.16 7.69 16.59
N ARG A 371 -8.34 8.88 17.17
CA ARG A 371 -8.32 9.07 18.62
C ARG A 371 -9.67 8.69 19.24
N PRO A 372 -9.72 8.37 20.55
CA PRO A 372 -10.98 8.08 21.24
C PRO A 372 -12.04 9.19 21.17
N ASP A 373 -11.61 10.44 20.98
CA ASP A 373 -12.53 11.58 20.82
C ASP A 373 -12.96 11.83 19.36
N GLY A 374 -12.48 11.02 18.41
CA GLY A 374 -12.77 11.11 16.99
C GLY A 374 -11.80 11.94 16.17
N GLY A 375 -10.85 12.62 16.82
CA GLY A 375 -9.80 13.31 16.07
C GLY A 375 -9.01 12.32 15.21
N VAL A 376 -8.77 12.67 13.95
CA VAL A 376 -7.91 11.87 13.07
C VAL A 376 -6.50 12.43 13.13
N THR A 377 -5.51 11.57 13.25
CA THR A 377 -4.10 11.97 13.30
C THR A 377 -3.32 11.21 12.27
N VAL A 378 -2.43 11.90 11.56
CA VAL A 378 -1.54 11.30 10.58
C VAL A 378 -0.10 11.69 10.90
N THR A 379 0.79 10.71 11.00
CA THR A 379 2.23 10.95 11.04
C THR A 379 2.84 10.54 9.71
N TYR A 380 3.88 11.24 9.27
CA TYR A 380 4.65 10.86 8.08
C TYR A 380 6.09 11.33 8.21
N VAL A 381 6.94 10.88 7.29
CA VAL A 381 8.34 11.28 7.20
C VAL A 381 8.52 12.21 6.01
N ASP A 382 9.17 13.34 6.21
CA ASP A 382 9.62 14.25 5.16
C ASP A 382 11.14 14.24 5.08
N VAL A 383 11.68 13.94 3.89
CA VAL A 383 13.12 13.83 3.68
C VAL A 383 13.67 15.17 3.22
N THR A 384 14.52 15.80 4.02
CA THR A 384 15.25 17.02 3.62
C THR A 384 16.73 16.71 3.44
N SER A 385 17.43 17.61 2.75
CA SER A 385 18.89 17.53 2.61
C SER A 385 19.52 18.78 3.22
N ASP A 386 19.79 18.72 4.53
CA ASP A 386 20.59 19.73 5.21
C ASP A 386 22.06 19.28 5.20
N ALA A 387 22.69 19.34 4.02
CA ALA A 387 24.10 19.00 3.92
C ALA A 387 24.92 19.97 4.79
N PRO A 388 25.69 19.50 5.79
CA PRO A 388 26.44 20.38 6.68
C PRO A 388 27.63 21.06 5.99
N SER A 389 27.87 20.78 4.71
CA SER A 389 28.98 21.30 3.94
C SER A 389 28.62 21.36 2.46
N PRO A 390 29.00 22.44 1.74
CA PRO A 390 28.83 22.55 0.29
C PRO A 390 29.69 21.55 -0.50
N PHE A 391 30.60 20.81 0.16
CA PHE A 391 31.51 19.87 -0.48
C PHE A 391 31.05 18.40 -0.39
N VAL A 392 29.97 18.11 0.36
CA VAL A 392 29.39 16.76 0.42
C VAL A 392 28.10 16.78 -0.40
N PRO A 393 27.97 15.92 -1.44
CA PRO A 393 26.72 15.83 -2.18
C PRO A 393 25.55 15.57 -1.23
N PRO A 394 24.46 16.35 -1.32
CA PRO A 394 23.34 16.32 -0.37
C PRO A 394 22.71 14.92 -0.22
N TYR A 395 22.87 14.03 -1.21
CA TYR A 395 22.44 12.64 -1.15
C TYR A 395 23.03 11.80 -0.02
N PHE A 396 24.24 12.13 0.45
CA PHE A 396 24.88 11.38 1.54
C PHE A 396 24.40 11.83 2.93
N TYR A 397 23.63 12.91 2.98
CA TYR A 397 23.02 13.46 4.19
C TYR A 397 21.52 13.60 4.00
N GLN A 398 20.79 12.57 4.40
CA GLN A 398 19.35 12.62 4.47
C GLN A 398 18.94 12.97 5.89
N VAL A 399 18.11 13.99 6.01
CA VAL A 399 17.43 14.35 7.24
C VAL A 399 16.02 13.80 7.15
N PHE A 400 15.63 12.98 8.12
CA PHE A 400 14.27 12.47 8.23
C PHE A 400 13.53 13.29 9.27
N ASN A 401 12.57 14.09 8.82
CA ASN A 401 11.68 14.87 9.67
C ASN A 401 10.39 14.08 9.88
N ILE A 402 10.11 13.64 11.10
CA ILE A 402 8.82 13.06 11.44
C ILE A 402 7.85 14.20 11.70
N LYS A 403 6.79 14.26 10.91
CA LYS A 403 5.75 15.28 10.97
C LYS A 403 4.42 14.67 11.36
N TYR A 404 3.57 15.51 11.95
CA TYR A 404 2.26 15.15 12.46
C TYR A 404 1.21 16.13 11.96
N VAL A 405 0.08 15.59 11.53
CA VAL A 405 -1.10 16.32 11.09
C VAL A 405 -2.28 15.88 11.94
N ARG A 406 -3.08 16.85 12.36
CA ARG A 406 -4.39 16.61 12.95
C ARG A 406 -5.48 16.96 11.94
N CYS A 407 -6.50 16.13 11.84
CA CYS A 407 -7.69 16.40 11.05
C CYS A 407 -8.95 16.24 11.92
N ASP A 408 -9.90 17.14 11.70
CA ASP A 408 -11.25 17.00 12.24
C ASP A 408 -12.06 16.10 11.28
N PRO A 409 -12.73 15.07 11.82
CA PRO A 409 -13.46 14.11 11.02
C PRO A 409 -14.67 14.77 10.33
N ALA A 410 -15.09 14.19 9.21
CA ALA A 410 -16.29 14.59 8.50
C ALA A 410 -17.12 13.33 8.18
N ALA A 411 -18.44 13.45 8.05
CA ALA A 411 -19.27 12.32 7.65
C ALA A 411 -18.99 12.00 6.17
N ALA A 412 -18.35 10.85 5.89
CA ALA A 412 -18.01 10.48 4.52
C ALA A 412 -19.28 10.45 3.64
N PRO A 413 -19.25 11.01 2.42
CA PRO A 413 -18.08 11.38 1.63
C PRO A 413 -17.57 12.82 1.81
N ALA A 414 -17.99 13.55 2.85
CA ALA A 414 -17.38 14.85 3.13
C ALA A 414 -15.88 14.68 3.48
N THR A 415 -15.04 15.55 2.93
CA THR A 415 -13.59 15.53 3.16
C THR A 415 -13.26 16.04 4.58
N PRO A 416 -12.40 15.34 5.35
CA PRO A 416 -11.89 15.83 6.63
C PRO A 416 -11.18 17.18 6.49
N SER A 417 -11.23 18.00 7.53
CA SER A 417 -10.49 19.28 7.57
C SER A 417 -9.19 19.09 8.34
N CYS A 418 -8.05 19.31 7.69
CA CYS A 418 -6.74 19.07 8.29
C CYS A 418 -6.00 20.37 8.59
N TRP A 419 -5.32 20.39 9.72
CA TRP A 419 -4.41 21.45 10.14
C TRP A 419 -3.05 21.32 9.42
N PRO A 420 -2.25 22.39 9.32
CA PRO A 420 -0.90 22.30 8.80
C PRO A 420 -0.03 21.29 9.58
N ALA A 421 0.88 20.62 8.88
CA ALA A 421 1.79 19.68 9.49
C ALA A 421 2.73 20.34 10.51
N THR A 422 2.96 19.65 11.62
CA THR A 422 3.86 20.07 12.70
C THR A 422 5.04 19.12 12.80
N LEU A 423 6.25 19.65 12.92
CA LEU A 423 7.46 18.85 13.15
C LEU A 423 7.43 18.24 14.55
N VAL A 424 7.57 16.91 14.63
CA VAL A 424 7.63 16.16 15.90
C VAL A 424 9.07 15.78 16.22
N TYR A 425 9.82 15.32 15.23
CA TYR A 425 11.19 14.85 15.43
C TYR A 425 12.05 15.13 14.20
N HIS A 426 13.32 15.43 14.44
CA HIS A 426 14.32 15.71 13.41
C HIS A 426 15.49 14.73 13.57
N ASN A 427 15.67 13.85 12.59
CA ASN A 427 16.74 12.86 12.60
C ASN A 427 17.78 13.12 11.50
N PRO A 428 18.95 13.68 11.82
CA PRO A 428 20.03 13.79 10.86
C PRO A 428 20.71 12.44 10.70
N SER A 429 20.47 11.76 9.58
CA SER A 429 21.13 10.48 9.29
C SER A 429 22.22 10.63 8.24
N ARG A 430 23.42 10.16 8.58
CA ARG A 430 24.52 10.02 7.61
C ARG A 430 24.35 8.67 6.92
N LEU A 431 24.18 8.67 5.61
CA LEU A 431 24.45 7.48 4.83
C LEU A 431 25.98 7.29 4.82
N MET A 432 26.52 6.53 5.77
CA MET A 432 27.90 6.08 5.68
C MET A 432 28.01 5.12 4.50
N VAL A 433 28.48 5.62 3.37
CA VAL A 433 29.05 4.77 2.32
C VAL A 433 30.27 4.11 2.94
N SER A 434 30.23 2.81 3.19
CA SER A 434 31.46 2.07 3.48
C SER A 434 32.30 2.04 2.21
N TRP A 435 33.16 3.03 2.03
CA TRP A 435 34.30 2.93 1.14
C TRP A 435 35.29 1.95 1.78
N GLY A 436 35.11 0.66 1.53
CA GLY A 436 36.19 -0.29 1.71
C GLY A 436 37.21 -0.04 0.60
N PRO A 437 38.46 0.36 0.89
CA PRO A 437 39.44 0.49 -0.17
C PRO A 437 39.74 -0.91 -0.71
N MET A 438 39.57 -1.09 -2.02
CA MET A 438 40.26 -2.13 -2.78
C MET A 438 41.76 -1.90 -2.61
N ILE A 439 42.34 -2.47 -1.55
CA ILE A 439 43.78 -2.72 -1.48
C ILE A 439 43.96 -4.20 -1.77
N SER A 440 44.37 -4.48 -3.00
CA SER A 440 45.13 -5.66 -3.34
C SER A 440 46.29 -5.80 -2.36
N ARG A 441 46.18 -6.73 -1.42
CA ARG A 441 47.34 -7.33 -0.76
C ARG A 441 47.21 -8.84 -0.80
N SER A 442 47.99 -9.37 -1.72
CA SER A 442 48.38 -10.76 -1.80
C SER A 442 49.20 -11.17 -0.56
N ARG A 443 48.93 -12.41 -0.11
CA ARG A 443 49.75 -13.31 0.76
C ARG A 443 49.50 -13.24 2.29
N PRO A 444 49.87 -14.29 3.06
CA PRO A 444 48.94 -15.37 3.41
C PRO A 444 48.86 -15.62 4.93
N ILE A 445 47.94 -16.51 5.28
CA ILE A 445 47.71 -17.17 6.57
C ILE A 445 48.99 -17.36 7.41
N ARG A 446 48.98 -16.88 8.67
CA ARG A 446 49.71 -17.50 9.80
C ARG A 446 48.91 -17.44 11.10
N SER A 447 48.47 -18.64 11.48
CA SER A 447 48.16 -19.20 12.81
C SER A 447 48.28 -18.28 14.03
N MET A 448 47.18 -18.16 14.79
CA MET A 448 47.19 -17.66 16.17
C MET A 448 46.93 -18.85 17.11
N THR A 449 47.94 -19.22 17.86
CA THR A 449 47.94 -20.29 18.87
C THR A 449 47.07 -19.89 20.06
N ILE A 450 46.09 -20.74 20.40
CA ILE A 450 45.30 -20.68 21.64
C ILE A 450 46.08 -21.42 22.73
N ALA A 451 46.51 -20.72 23.79
CA ALA A 451 46.93 -21.35 25.03
C ALA A 451 45.78 -21.29 26.04
N ARG A 452 45.20 -22.46 26.32
CA ARG A 452 44.20 -22.72 27.36
C ARG A 452 44.79 -22.50 28.76
N ARG A 453 44.04 -21.87 29.65
CA ARG A 453 44.27 -21.91 31.10
C ARG A 453 43.19 -22.78 31.73
N ALA A 454 43.56 -23.99 32.15
CA ALA A 454 42.72 -24.85 32.98
C ALA A 454 43.06 -24.61 34.46
N GLY A 455 42.04 -24.48 35.30
CA GLY A 455 42.19 -24.51 36.75
C GLY A 455 42.34 -25.95 37.27
N GLY A 456 43.00 -26.10 38.43
CA GLY A 456 43.12 -27.36 39.14
C GLY A 456 43.95 -27.20 40.42
N GLN A 457 43.40 -27.68 41.53
CA GLN A 457 43.79 -27.42 42.92
C GLN A 457 45.08 -28.10 43.41
N ARG A 458 45.61 -27.51 44.50
CA ARG A 458 46.48 -27.99 45.62
C ARG A 458 46.44 -29.51 45.93
N PRO A 459 47.45 -30.11 46.62
CA PRO A 459 47.85 -29.70 47.98
C PRO A 459 49.32 -29.96 48.45
N MET A 460 49.91 -28.98 49.14
CA MET A 460 50.26 -28.92 50.57
C MET A 460 50.79 -27.53 50.87
#